data_AF-A0A2T2RN55-F1
#
_entry.id   AF-A0A2T2RN55-F1
#
_cell.length_a   1.000
_cell.length_b   1.000
_cell.length_c   1.000
_cell.angle_alpha   90.00
_cell.angle_beta   90.00
_cell.angle_gamma   90.00
#
_symmetry.space_group_name_H-M   'P 1'
#
loop_
_entity.id
_entity.type
_entity.pdbx_description
1 polymer ?
#
loop_
_entity_poly.entity_id
_entity_poly.type
_entity_poly.pdbx_seq_one_letter_code
_entity_poly.pdbx_strand_id
1 'polypeptide(L)'
;MTFNSLLLEPTQLYLELSAATQTHAWQQSQPYALPASRWNAYLNQVCLTAFLSWLQEEQDSRARSGPIPSATQFLGSCQWDGDRSQRRATSADSE
;
A
#
# COMPACT_ATOMS: atom_id res chain seq x y z
N MET A 1 4.28 -34.99 7.99
CA MET A 1 4.86 -34.13 9.03
C MET A 1 3.78 -33.14 9.43
N THR A 2 3.27 -33.23 10.66
CA THR A 2 2.14 -32.43 11.15
C THR A 2 2.62 -31.05 11.57
N PHE A 3 2.17 -30.01 10.86
CA PHE A 3 2.39 -28.62 11.26
C PHE A 3 1.43 -28.32 12.41
N ASN A 4 1.95 -28.14 13.63
CA ASN A 4 1.14 -27.83 14.81
C ASN A 4 0.68 -26.37 14.74
N SER A 5 -0.49 -26.13 14.14
CA SER A 5 -1.12 -24.82 13.95
C SER A 5 -1.65 -24.16 15.25
N LEU A 6 -1.12 -24.49 16.43
CA LEU A 6 -1.65 -24.04 17.73
C LEU A 6 -0.76 -23.03 18.47
N LEU A 7 0.30 -22.52 17.84
CA LEU A 7 1.18 -21.48 18.40
C LEU A 7 1.41 -20.32 17.41
N LEU A 8 0.35 -19.89 16.72
CA LEU A 8 0.41 -18.60 16.03
C LEU A 8 0.13 -17.52 17.07
N GLU A 9 1.19 -17.08 17.75
CA GLU A 9 1.20 -15.77 18.40
C GLU A 9 0.73 -14.74 17.35
N PRO A 10 -0.31 -13.92 17.63
CA PRO A 10 -0.86 -12.97 16.65
C PRO A 10 0.16 -11.91 16.20
N THR A 11 1.28 -11.81 16.91
CA THR A 11 2.41 -10.94 16.59
C THR A 11 3.42 -11.57 15.62
N GLN A 12 3.29 -12.87 15.31
CA GLN A 12 4.28 -13.63 14.55
C GLN A 12 3.88 -13.74 13.09
N LEU A 13 4.41 -12.82 12.28
CA LEU A 13 4.20 -12.78 10.84
C LEU A 13 5.05 -13.86 10.17
N TYR A 14 4.41 -14.87 9.57
CA TYR A 14 5.06 -15.89 8.76
C TYR A 14 4.96 -15.51 7.29
N LEU A 15 6.12 -15.34 6.65
CA LEU A 15 6.23 -15.11 5.22
C LEU A 15 6.53 -16.45 4.52
N GLU A 16 5.63 -16.91 3.66
CA GLU A 16 5.87 -18.13 2.88
C GLU A 16 6.93 -17.86 1.81
N LEU A 17 8.01 -18.65 1.83
CA LEU A 17 9.12 -18.54 0.89
C LEU A 17 8.99 -19.58 -0.21
N SER A 18 8.62 -19.16 -1.42
CA SER A 18 8.55 -20.08 -2.56
C SER A 18 9.93 -20.67 -2.89
N ALA A 19 9.97 -21.94 -3.30
CA ALA A 19 11.21 -22.61 -3.71
C ALA A 19 11.85 -21.94 -4.95
N ALA A 20 11.01 -21.34 -5.82
CA ALA A 20 11.46 -20.57 -6.96
C ALA A 20 12.22 -19.30 -6.52
N THR A 21 11.68 -18.58 -5.53
CA THR A 21 12.31 -17.38 -4.94
C THR A 21 13.67 -17.72 -4.33
N GLN A 22 13.76 -18.82 -3.58
CA GLN A 22 15.02 -19.28 -2.98
C GLN A 22 16.06 -19.60 -4.06
N THR A 23 15.66 -20.33 -5.09
CA THR A 23 16.57 -20.71 -6.19
C THR A 23 17.08 -19.49 -6.94
N HIS A 24 16.19 -18.55 -7.24
CA HIS A 24 16.54 -17.31 -7.95
C HIS A 24 17.48 -16.42 -7.11
N ALA A 25 17.14 -16.19 -5.85
CA ALA A 25 18.00 -15.41 -4.94
C ALA A 25 19.38 -16.06 -4.73
N TRP A 26 19.44 -17.40 -4.72
CA TRP A 26 20.72 -18.11 -4.63
C TRP A 26 21.58 -17.92 -5.87
N GLN A 27 21.00 -17.92 -7.06
CA GLN A 27 21.73 -17.63 -8.30
C GLN A 27 22.25 -16.19 -8.31
N GLN A 28 21.43 -15.23 -7.87
CA GLN A 28 21.80 -13.82 -7.80
C GLN A 28 22.88 -13.51 -6.76
N SER A 29 23.09 -14.37 -5.76
CA SER A 29 24.13 -14.18 -4.74
C SER A 29 25.50 -14.75 -5.15
N GLN A 30 25.59 -15.54 -6.22
CA GLN A 30 26.86 -16.12 -6.68
C GLN A 30 27.96 -15.11 -7.06
N PRO A 31 27.67 -13.89 -7.57
CA PRO A 31 28.71 -12.91 -7.92
C PRO A 31 29.56 -12.45 -6.74
N TYR A 32 29.12 -12.64 -5.49
CA TYR A 32 29.88 -12.25 -4.32
C TYR A 32 31.05 -13.21 -4.07
N ALA A 33 32.26 -12.66 -3.98
CA ALA A 33 33.51 -13.41 -3.81
C ALA A 33 33.65 -14.02 -2.41
N LEU A 34 33.17 -13.32 -1.37
CA LEU A 34 33.24 -13.78 0.00
C LEU A 34 32.02 -14.66 0.34
N PRO A 35 32.22 -15.85 0.95
CA PRO A 35 31.11 -16.72 1.35
C PRO A 35 30.11 -16.03 2.28
N ALA A 36 30.59 -15.22 3.22
CA ALA A 36 29.73 -14.45 4.12
C ALA A 36 28.88 -13.41 3.37
N SER A 37 29.47 -12.69 2.42
CA SER A 37 28.76 -11.71 1.61
C SER A 37 27.72 -12.37 0.69
N ARG A 38 28.02 -13.54 0.13
CA ARG A 38 27.08 -14.35 -0.66
C ARG A 38 25.88 -14.77 0.17
N TRP A 39 26.12 -15.26 1.38
CA TRP A 39 25.05 -15.65 2.28
C TRP A 39 24.16 -14.47 2.70
N ASN A 40 24.77 -13.33 3.03
CA ASN A 40 24.03 -12.12 3.36
C ASN A 40 23.20 -11.59 2.18
N ALA A 41 23.77 -11.59 0.98
CA ALA A 41 23.05 -11.18 -0.23
C ALA A 41 21.85 -12.09 -0.50
N TYR A 42 22.02 -13.41 -0.36
CA TYR A 42 20.94 -14.38 -0.47
C TYR A 42 19.82 -14.10 0.54
N LEU A 43 20.15 -13.96 1.82
CA LEU A 43 19.16 -13.68 2.86
C LEU A 43 18.41 -12.38 2.60
N ASN A 44 19.13 -11.32 2.25
CA ASN A 44 18.52 -10.02 1.95
C ASN A 44 17.53 -10.12 0.78
N GLN A 45 17.89 -10.82 -0.29
CA GLN A 45 17.01 -10.98 -1.44
C GLN A 45 15.76 -11.80 -1.13
N VAL A 46 15.91 -12.91 -0.41
CA VAL A 46 14.79 -13.77 -0.03
C VAL A 46 13.83 -13.02 0.89
N CYS A 47 14.33 -12.36 1.93
CA CYS A 47 13.52 -11.57 2.86
C CYS A 47 12.82 -10.40 2.15
N LEU A 48 13.55 -9.65 1.31
CA LEU A 48 12.99 -8.53 0.58
C LEU A 48 11.87 -8.98 -0.36
N THR A 49 12.10 -10.04 -1.14
CA THR A 49 11.09 -10.53 -2.09
C THR A 49 9.83 -10.96 -1.36
N ALA A 50 9.97 -11.72 -0.28
CA ALA A 50 8.85 -12.18 0.51
C ALA A 50 8.07 -11.02 1.14
N PHE A 51 8.78 -10.05 1.71
CA PHE A 51 8.18 -8.87 2.31
C PHE A 51 7.41 -8.03 1.27
N LEU A 52 7.97 -7.84 0.08
CA LEU A 52 7.32 -7.10 -0.99
C LEU A 52 6.04 -7.79 -1.48
N SER A 53 6.07 -9.12 -1.67
CA SER A 53 4.90 -9.89 -2.06
C SER A 53 3.77 -9.76 -1.02
N TRP A 54 4.11 -9.93 0.27
CA TRP A 54 3.14 -9.76 1.35
C TRP A 54 2.57 -8.33 1.41
N LEU A 55 3.42 -7.31 1.25
CA LEU A 55 2.99 -5.92 1.26
C LEU A 55 2.04 -5.62 0.09
N GLN A 56 2.31 -6.16 -1.10
CA GLN A 56 1.43 -6.01 -2.26
C GLN A 56 0.07 -6.64 -2.02
N GLU A 57 0.03 -7.86 -1.47
CA GLU A 57 -1.23 -8.54 -1.12
C GLU A 57 -2.08 -7.74 -0.13
N GLU A 58 -1.44 -7.11 0.87
CA GLU A 58 -2.14 -6.27 1.85
C GLU A 58 -2.71 -4.99 1.20
N GLN A 59 -1.94 -4.35 0.32
CA GLN A 59 -2.39 -3.14 -0.39
C GLN A 59 -3.53 -3.45 -1.36
N ASP A 60 -3.44 -4.53 -2.15
CA ASP A 60 -4.48 -4.94 -3.09
C ASP A 60 -5.77 -5.33 -2.36
N SER A 61 -5.65 -5.99 -1.21
CA SER A 61 -6.79 -6.32 -0.34
C SER A 61 -7.50 -5.06 0.18
N ARG A 62 -6.73 -4.00 0.48
CA ARG A 62 -7.26 -2.73 0.97
C ARG A 62 -7.73 -1.80 -0.15
N ALA A 63 -7.23 -1.98 -1.36
CA ALA A 63 -7.58 -1.22 -2.56
C ALA A 63 -8.86 -1.70 -3.26
N ARG A 64 -9.48 -2.79 -2.79
CA ARG A 64 -10.86 -3.15 -3.17
C ARG A 64 -11.88 -2.22 -2.50
N SER A 65 -11.72 -0.92 -2.72
CA SER A 65 -12.81 0.03 -2.59
C SER A 65 -13.84 -0.29 -3.68
N GLY A 66 -15.11 -0.16 -3.32
CA GLY A 66 -16.24 -0.41 -4.23
C GLY A 66 -16.16 0.40 -5.53
N PRO A 67 -17.06 0.13 -6.49
CA PRO A 67 -16.99 0.72 -7.83
C PRO A 67 -16.76 2.22 -7.76
N ILE A 68 -15.63 2.66 -8.30
CA ILE A 68 -15.29 4.06 -8.46
C ILE A 68 -16.38 4.67 -9.36
N PRO A 69 -17.18 5.65 -8.89
CA PRO A 69 -18.07 6.36 -9.80
C PRO A 69 -17.19 7.04 -10.85
N SER A 70 -17.48 6.79 -12.13
CA SER A 70 -16.75 7.34 -13.26
C SER A 70 -16.61 8.86 -13.11
N ALA A 71 -15.43 9.38 -13.47
CA ALA A 71 -15.02 10.78 -13.33
C ALA A 71 -15.97 11.84 -13.95
N THR A 72 -17.02 11.41 -14.66
CA THR A 72 -18.10 12.25 -15.18
C THR A 72 -19.14 12.65 -14.13
N GLN A 73 -19.19 12.03 -12.95
CA GLN A 73 -20.16 12.42 -11.90
C GLN A 73 -19.70 13.58 -11.00
N PHE A 74 -18.42 13.99 -11.06
CA PHE A 74 -17.90 15.06 -10.21
C PHE A 74 -17.91 16.47 -10.83
N LEU A 75 -18.21 16.61 -12.13
CA LEU A 75 -18.26 17.91 -12.81
C LEU A 75 -19.64 18.58 -12.82
N GLY A 76 -20.50 18.28 -11.84
CA GLY A 76 -21.90 18.73 -11.84
C GLY A 76 -22.29 19.79 -10.81
N SER A 77 -21.47 20.15 -9.82
CA SER A 77 -22.02 20.87 -8.63
C SER A 77 -21.14 21.93 -7.99
N CYS A 78 -20.11 22.43 -8.67
CA CYS A 78 -19.44 23.66 -8.26
C CYS A 78 -19.92 24.83 -9.13
N GLN A 79 -21.20 25.18 -9.03
CA GLN A 79 -21.71 26.46 -9.55
C GLN A 79 -21.20 27.56 -8.60
N TRP A 80 -20.11 28.21 -8.98
CA TRP A 80 -19.56 29.36 -8.26
C TRP A 80 -20.51 30.56 -8.46
N ASP A 81 -21.33 30.84 -7.45
CA ASP A 81 -22.29 31.95 -7.48
C ASP A 81 -21.58 33.25 -7.04
N GLY A 82 -20.91 33.88 -8.01
CA GLY A 82 -20.09 35.07 -7.85
C GLY A 82 -20.88 36.39 -7.86
N ASP A 83 -22.08 36.43 -7.31
CA ASP A 83 -22.86 37.67 -7.23
C ASP A 83 -23.58 37.82 -5.87
N ARG A 84 -22.83 38.30 -4.87
CA ARG A 84 -23.40 38.91 -3.67
C ARG A 84 -22.64 40.19 -3.33
N SER A 85 -22.48 41.05 -4.33
CA SER A 85 -22.27 42.47 -4.05
C SER A 85 -23.57 43.08 -3.54
N GLN A 86 -23.47 43.87 -2.47
CA GLN A 86 -24.48 44.81 -1.98
C GLN A 86 -25.76 44.25 -1.34
N ARG A 87 -25.70 44.00 -0.02
CA ARG A 87 -26.80 44.34 0.91
C ARG A 87 -26.26 44.55 2.33
N ARG A 88 -25.69 45.73 2.59
CA ARG A 88 -25.86 46.39 3.89
C ARG A 88 -26.55 47.71 3.58
N ALA A 89 -27.85 47.69 3.83
CA ALA A 89 -28.80 48.72 3.47
C ALA A 89 -28.46 50.06 4.13
N THR A 90 -28.51 51.11 3.31
CA THR A 90 -28.97 52.43 3.73
C THR A 90 -30.50 52.41 3.70
N SER A 91 -31.14 52.54 4.85
CA SER A 91 -32.39 53.30 5.05
C SER A 91 -32.70 53.28 6.55
N ALA A 92 -33.19 54.32 7.22
CA ALA A 92 -33.35 55.75 6.99
C ALA A 92 -34.06 56.24 8.28
N ASP A 93 -33.90 57.53 8.62
CA ASP A 93 -34.80 58.36 9.44
C ASP A 93 -34.90 58.03 10.95
N SER A 94 -34.40 58.91 11.84
CA SER A 94 -34.98 60.18 12.33
C SER A 94 -36.13 59.97 13.31
N GLU A 95 -35.81 60.11 14.60
CA GLU A 95 -36.48 61.02 15.56
C GLU A 95 -35.52 61.36 16.70
#